data_AF-A0A8E2QW78-F1
#
_entry.id   AF-A0A8E2QW78-F1
#
_cell.length_a   1.000
_cell.length_b   1.000
_cell.length_c   1.000
_cell.angle_alpha   90.00
_cell.angle_beta   90.00
_cell.angle_gamma   90.00
#
_symmetry.space_group_name_H-M   'P 1'
#
loop_
_entity.id
_entity.type
_entity.pdbx_description
1 polymer ?
#
loop_
_entity_poly.entity_id
_entity_poly.type
_entity_poly.pdbx_seq_one_letter_code
_entity_poly.pdbx_strand_id
1 'polypeptide(L)'
;MERHFFYKVKKIRVKDITTMGIMLALYLVLNVMIGYSFGGLYFTINIQFIPIFIMAVYTDWLRTLIVAMIGSVIAFFLPANLDAGNIPAYLFDYAIPLWIIAVCSLFMPREIKNIVKYSSFYDKRIGKIWGSIKYSFIWIWRQKGFVIGIFVFVVLFFISKSIGGVLFWRGDRPINFQLFIWAGGVNLPNSIIDLILLGILIPLVCNILQPIKKQIY
;
A
#
# COMPACT_ATOMS: atom_id res chain seq x y z
N MET A 1 -17.99 6.25 -21.78
CA MET A 1 -17.66 5.88 -20.39
C MET A 1 -16.21 5.43 -20.35
N GLU A 2 -15.33 6.20 -19.70
CA GLU A 2 -13.97 5.72 -19.38
C GLU A 2 -14.12 4.50 -18.45
N ARG A 3 -13.60 3.33 -18.85
CA ARG A 3 -13.67 2.11 -18.01
C ARG A 3 -12.74 2.29 -16.82
N HIS A 4 -13.30 2.59 -15.65
CA HIS A 4 -12.53 2.78 -14.41
C HIS A 4 -12.13 1.46 -13.72
N PHE A 5 -12.72 0.34 -14.13
CA PHE A 5 -12.49 -0.97 -13.51
C PHE A 5 -11.81 -1.94 -14.48
N PHE A 6 -10.69 -2.53 -14.05
CA PHE A 6 -9.91 -3.45 -14.87
C PHE A 6 -9.91 -4.88 -14.31
N TYR A 7 -10.92 -5.66 -14.70
CA TYR A 7 -11.02 -7.09 -14.38
C TYR A 7 -10.17 -8.00 -15.29
N LYS A 8 -9.72 -7.49 -16.45
CA LYS A 8 -9.00 -8.32 -17.44
C LYS A 8 -7.60 -8.69 -16.94
N VAL A 9 -7.41 -10.00 -16.75
CA VAL A 9 -6.15 -10.66 -16.46
C VAL A 9 -5.45 -11.00 -17.78
N LYS A 10 -4.17 -10.63 -17.92
CA LYS A 10 -3.35 -11.07 -19.06
C LYS A 10 -2.59 -12.35 -18.70
N LYS A 11 -2.27 -13.19 -19.69
CA LYS A 11 -1.39 -14.36 -19.52
C LYS A 11 -0.08 -13.95 -18.83
N ILE A 12 0.34 -14.70 -17.82
CA ILE A 12 1.58 -14.46 -17.06
C ILE A 12 2.77 -14.85 -17.93
N ARG A 13 3.69 -13.91 -18.14
CA ARG A 13 4.97 -14.11 -18.85
C ARG A 13 6.11 -14.21 -17.84
N VAL A 14 7.24 -14.77 -18.25
CA VAL A 14 8.45 -14.90 -17.41
C VAL A 14 8.88 -13.55 -16.82
N LYS A 15 8.87 -12.49 -17.64
CA LYS A 15 9.15 -11.11 -17.19
C LYS A 15 8.23 -10.65 -16.06
N ASP A 16 6.94 -11.01 -16.10
CA ASP A 16 5.98 -10.63 -15.06
C ASP A 16 6.31 -11.34 -13.74
N ILE A 17 6.76 -12.60 -13.79
CA ILE A 17 7.20 -13.38 -12.62
C ILE A 17 8.43 -12.73 -12.00
N THR A 18 9.39 -12.27 -12.81
CA THR A 18 10.57 -11.54 -12.31
C THR A 18 10.16 -10.26 -11.59
N THR A 19 9.26 -9.45 -12.17
CA THR A 19 8.73 -8.24 -11.53
C THR A 19 8.00 -8.56 -10.23
N MET A 20 7.17 -9.60 -10.21
CA MET A 20 6.48 -10.08 -9.00
C MET A 20 7.48 -10.47 -7.91
N GLY A 21 8.54 -11.18 -8.26
CA GLY A 21 9.61 -11.57 -7.34
C GLY A 21 10.37 -10.37 -6.77
N ILE A 22 10.69 -9.36 -7.60
CA ILE A 22 11.35 -8.13 -7.14
C ILE A 22 10.46 -7.37 -6.16
N MET A 23 9.17 -7.20 -6.47
CA MET A 23 8.23 -6.50 -5.59
C MET A 23 8.01 -7.24 -4.28
N LEU A 24 7.92 -8.58 -4.33
CA LEU A 24 7.87 -9.43 -3.15
C LEU A 24 9.12 -9.29 -2.28
N ALA A 25 10.31 -9.33 -2.89
CA ALA A 25 11.57 -9.19 -2.16
C ALA A 25 11.66 -7.82 -1.46
N LEU A 26 11.30 -6.74 -2.16
CA LEU A 26 11.25 -5.39 -1.58
C LEU A 26 10.25 -5.31 -0.43
N TYR A 27 9.06 -5.90 -0.58
CA TYR A 27 8.08 -5.99 0.50
C TYR A 27 8.66 -6.71 1.72
N LEU A 28 9.30 -7.86 1.54
CA LEU A 28 9.87 -8.65 2.64
C LEU A 28 11.00 -7.90 3.36
N VAL A 29 11.90 -7.26 2.60
CA VAL A 29 12.98 -6.44 3.19
C VAL A 29 12.41 -5.31 4.04
N LEU A 30 11.45 -4.56 3.50
CA LEU A 30 10.81 -3.46 4.24
C LEU A 30 10.02 -3.96 5.46
N ASN A 31 9.36 -5.12 5.35
CA ASN A 31 8.64 -5.73 6.45
C ASN A 31 9.59 -6.05 7.62
N VAL A 32 10.71 -6.70 7.32
CA VAL A 32 11.76 -6.97 8.32
C VAL A 32 12.27 -5.67 8.95
N MET A 33 12.56 -4.64 8.16
CA MET A 33 13.07 -3.36 8.67
C MET A 33 12.09 -2.70 9.65
N ILE A 34 10.79 -2.71 9.35
CA ILE A 34 9.76 -2.09 10.20
C ILE A 34 9.53 -2.90 11.47
N GLY A 35 9.58 -4.23 11.37
CA GLY A 35 9.45 -5.09 12.54
C GLY A 35 10.57 -4.90 13.56
N TYR A 36 11.73 -4.35 13.15
CA TYR A 36 12.80 -3.94 14.07
C TYR A 36 12.70 -2.49 14.55
N SER A 37 11.77 -1.69 14.03
CA SER A 37 11.63 -0.27 14.34
C SER A 37 10.36 0.08 15.13
N PHE A 38 9.75 -0.87 15.85
CA PHE A 38 8.54 -0.62 16.63
C PHE A 38 8.76 0.51 17.65
N GLY A 39 8.04 1.62 17.45
CA GLY A 39 7.90 2.68 18.45
C GLY A 39 6.88 2.28 19.52
N GLY A 40 7.02 2.83 20.73
CA GLY A 40 5.98 2.71 21.74
C GLY A 40 4.63 3.26 21.26
N LEU A 41 3.52 2.79 21.87
CA LEU A 41 2.13 3.19 21.60
C LEU A 41 1.45 2.58 20.36
N TYR A 42 1.90 1.43 19.87
CA TYR A 42 1.27 0.71 18.74
C TYR A 42 1.16 1.55 17.44
N PHE A 43 1.98 2.59 17.31
CA PHE A 43 2.09 3.35 16.06
C PHE A 43 2.87 2.54 15.03
N THR A 44 2.26 2.31 13.88
CA THR A 44 2.88 1.56 12.78
C THR A 44 2.88 2.38 11.51
N ILE A 45 4.05 2.55 10.90
CA ILE A 45 4.19 3.18 9.59
C ILE A 45 4.30 2.06 8.56
N ASN A 46 3.29 1.87 7.71
CA ASN A 46 3.25 0.70 6.84
C ASN A 46 3.95 0.89 5.48
N ILE A 47 5.23 1.31 5.48
CA ILE A 47 6.01 1.51 4.25
C ILE A 47 6.22 0.22 3.44
N GLN A 48 6.13 -0.96 4.09
CA GLN A 48 6.25 -2.26 3.43
C GLN A 48 5.18 -2.47 2.37
N PHE A 49 4.02 -1.78 2.45
CA PHE A 49 2.98 -1.90 1.43
C PHE A 49 3.30 -1.16 0.12
N ILE A 50 4.26 -0.24 0.12
CA ILE A 50 4.59 0.61 -1.06
C ILE A 50 4.93 -0.23 -2.31
N PRO A 51 5.84 -1.22 -2.28
CA PRO A 51 6.15 -2.05 -3.45
C PRO A 51 4.93 -2.77 -4.01
N ILE A 52 4.04 -3.25 -3.15
CA ILE A 52 2.83 -3.99 -3.55
C ILE A 52 1.82 -3.03 -4.20
N PHE A 53 1.68 -1.82 -3.66
CA PHE A 53 0.88 -0.77 -4.28
C PHE A 53 1.42 -0.32 -5.64
N ILE A 54 2.74 -0.18 -5.77
CA ILE A 54 3.38 0.12 -7.06
C ILE A 54 3.05 -1.01 -8.06
N MET A 55 3.19 -2.27 -7.63
CA MET A 55 2.83 -3.41 -8.46
C MET A 55 1.35 -3.40 -8.86
N ALA A 56 0.45 -3.03 -7.94
CA ALA A 56 -0.98 -2.90 -8.17
C ALA A 56 -1.33 -1.84 -9.24
N VAL A 57 -0.53 -0.78 -9.36
CA VAL A 57 -0.70 0.26 -10.39
C VAL A 57 -0.26 -0.23 -11.77
N TYR A 58 0.84 -1.00 -11.83
CA TYR A 58 1.46 -1.41 -13.10
C TYR A 58 0.99 -2.77 -13.64
N THR A 59 0.43 -3.62 -12.79
CA THR A 59 0.00 -4.98 -13.13
C THR A 59 -1.50 -5.16 -12.90
N ASP A 60 -2.00 -6.39 -13.01
CA ASP A 60 -3.39 -6.74 -12.71
C ASP A 60 -3.59 -7.25 -11.28
N TRP A 61 -4.85 -7.23 -10.86
CA TRP A 61 -5.29 -7.64 -9.54
C TRP A 61 -4.88 -9.07 -9.19
N LEU A 62 -4.86 -9.99 -10.15
CA LEU A 62 -4.50 -11.39 -9.90
C LEU A 62 -3.02 -11.53 -9.55
N ARG A 63 -2.12 -10.88 -10.30
CA ARG A 63 -0.68 -10.87 -9.97
C ARG A 63 -0.45 -10.25 -8.60
N THR A 64 -1.14 -9.15 -8.31
CA THR A 64 -1.08 -8.48 -6.99
C THR A 64 -1.55 -9.39 -5.88
N LEU A 65 -2.64 -10.13 -6.09
CA LEU A 65 -3.17 -11.09 -5.13
C LEU A 65 -2.20 -12.25 -4.88
N ILE A 66 -1.61 -12.83 -5.94
CA ILE A 66 -0.63 -13.91 -5.82
C ILE A 66 0.55 -13.46 -4.97
N VAL A 67 1.12 -12.29 -5.27
CA VAL A 67 2.24 -11.75 -4.49
C VAL A 67 1.82 -11.43 -3.06
N ALA A 68 0.65 -10.86 -2.85
CA ALA A 68 0.11 -10.57 -1.53
C ALA A 68 -0.07 -11.85 -0.69
N MET A 69 -0.61 -12.92 -1.27
CA MET A 69 -0.78 -14.21 -0.61
C MET A 69 0.57 -14.84 -0.24
N ILE A 70 1.50 -14.96 -1.20
CA ILE A 70 2.84 -15.50 -0.96
C ILE A 70 3.56 -14.65 0.09
N GLY A 71 3.48 -13.33 -0.03
CA GLY A 71 4.05 -12.37 0.91
C GLY A 71 3.52 -12.55 2.32
N SER A 72 2.20 -12.70 2.50
CA SER A 72 1.60 -12.97 3.81
C SER A 72 2.04 -14.31 4.41
N VAL A 73 2.17 -15.36 3.59
CA VAL A 73 2.62 -16.66 4.10
C VAL A 73 4.07 -16.57 4.57
N ILE A 74 4.96 -15.98 3.77
CA ILE A 74 6.37 -15.83 4.14
C ILE A 74 6.52 -14.89 5.34
N ALA A 75 5.80 -13.77 5.36
CA ALA A 75 5.89 -12.78 6.42
C ALA A 75 5.43 -13.31 7.79
N PHE A 76 4.53 -14.30 7.82
CA PHE A 76 4.13 -14.97 9.05
C PHE A 76 5.33 -15.60 9.77
N PHE A 77 6.28 -16.18 9.02
CA PHE A 77 7.46 -16.86 9.54
C PHE A 77 8.66 -15.94 9.76
N LEU A 78 8.53 -14.64 9.52
CA LEU A 78 9.63 -13.70 9.76
C LEU A 78 9.79 -13.41 11.26
N PRO A 79 11.03 -13.26 11.75
CA PRO A 79 11.33 -13.13 13.18
C PRO A 79 10.83 -11.82 13.83
N ALA A 80 10.29 -10.89 13.04
CA ALA A 80 9.83 -9.58 13.51
C ALA A 80 8.30 -9.45 13.58
N ASN A 81 7.57 -10.56 13.45
CA ASN A 81 6.12 -10.60 13.53
C ASN A 81 5.66 -10.82 14.99
N LEU A 82 5.00 -9.81 15.57
CA LEU A 82 4.48 -9.87 16.95
C LEU A 82 3.38 -10.92 17.14
N ASP A 83 2.67 -11.29 16.07
CA ASP A 83 1.60 -12.29 16.08
C ASP A 83 2.10 -13.69 15.68
N ALA A 84 3.42 -13.90 15.66
CA ALA A 84 4.01 -15.21 15.44
C ALA A 84 3.56 -16.18 16.54
N GLY A 85 2.59 -17.04 16.22
CA GLY A 85 1.98 -18.00 17.15
C GLY A 85 0.45 -17.86 17.29
N ASN A 86 -0.14 -16.75 16.84
CA ASN A 86 -1.58 -16.56 16.81
C ASN A 86 -2.06 -16.27 15.37
N ILE A 87 -2.32 -17.35 14.63
CA ILE A 87 -2.70 -17.29 13.21
C ILE A 87 -3.93 -16.37 12.99
N PRO A 88 -5.02 -16.48 13.78
CA PRO A 88 -6.14 -15.56 13.65
C PRO A 88 -5.78 -14.08 13.83
N ALA A 89 -4.97 -13.72 14.83
CA ALA A 89 -4.52 -12.34 15.01
C ALA A 89 -3.71 -11.87 13.80
N TYR A 90 -2.73 -12.68 13.37
CA TYR A 90 -1.92 -12.38 12.19
C TYR A 90 -2.74 -12.11 10.92
N LEU A 91 -3.83 -12.87 10.72
CA LEU A 91 -4.70 -12.68 9.56
C LEU A 91 -5.30 -11.28 9.53
N PHE A 92 -5.87 -10.81 10.66
CA PHE A 92 -6.47 -9.49 10.74
C PHE A 92 -5.43 -8.37 10.75
N ASP A 93 -4.28 -8.62 11.38
CA ASP A 93 -3.26 -7.61 11.59
C ASP A 93 -2.34 -7.38 10.39
N TYR A 94 -2.11 -8.40 9.57
CA TYR A 94 -1.12 -8.33 8.48
C TYR A 94 -1.59 -8.94 7.16
N ALA A 95 -2.20 -10.13 7.16
CA ALA A 95 -2.50 -10.83 5.90
C ALA A 95 -3.66 -10.17 5.12
N ILE A 96 -4.81 -9.97 5.79
CA ILE A 96 -5.99 -9.34 5.19
C ILE A 96 -5.66 -7.92 4.68
N PRO A 97 -5.00 -7.04 5.47
CA PRO A 97 -4.44 -5.78 4.98
C PRO A 97 -3.71 -5.89 3.64
N LEU A 98 -2.78 -6.84 3.54
CA LEU A 98 -1.98 -7.05 2.33
C LEU A 98 -2.85 -7.50 1.15
N TRP A 99 -3.82 -8.37 1.39
CA TRP A 99 -4.74 -8.86 0.35
C TRP A 99 -5.71 -7.78 -0.14
N ILE A 100 -6.12 -6.85 0.74
CA ILE A 100 -6.96 -5.71 0.36
C ILE A 100 -6.29 -4.86 -0.73
N ILE A 101 -4.95 -4.75 -0.74
CA ILE A 101 -4.22 -4.02 -1.80
C ILE A 101 -4.54 -4.59 -3.19
N ALA A 102 -4.68 -5.91 -3.30
CA ALA A 102 -5.06 -6.55 -4.55
C ALA A 102 -6.48 -6.17 -4.98
N VAL A 103 -7.42 -6.04 -4.04
CA VAL A 103 -8.77 -5.53 -4.34
C VAL A 103 -8.71 -4.07 -4.79
N CYS A 104 -7.91 -3.25 -4.13
CA CYS A 104 -7.72 -1.84 -4.48
C CYS A 104 -7.11 -1.64 -5.88
N SER A 105 -6.32 -2.60 -6.38
CA SER A 105 -5.78 -2.55 -7.74
C SER A 105 -6.85 -2.49 -8.84
N LEU A 106 -8.07 -2.97 -8.57
CA LEU A 106 -9.20 -2.90 -9.51
C LEU A 106 -9.61 -1.46 -9.83
N PHE A 107 -9.35 -0.54 -8.90
CA PHE A 107 -9.68 0.89 -9.00
C PHE A 107 -8.51 1.72 -9.55
N MET A 108 -7.31 1.13 -9.69
CA MET A 108 -6.12 1.88 -10.08
C MET A 108 -6.08 2.17 -11.58
N PRO A 109 -5.63 3.38 -11.98
CA PRO A 109 -5.58 3.77 -13.37
C PRO A 109 -4.44 3.06 -14.10
N ARG A 110 -4.77 2.26 -15.13
CA ARG A 110 -3.76 1.61 -15.99
C ARG A 110 -3.14 2.55 -17.02
N GLU A 111 -3.83 3.61 -17.40
CA GLU A 111 -3.31 4.62 -18.32
C GLU A 111 -2.91 5.87 -17.55
N ILE A 112 -1.62 5.95 -17.26
CA ILE A 112 -0.99 7.15 -16.73
C ILE A 112 -0.94 8.14 -17.89
N LYS A 113 -1.92 9.05 -17.98
CA LYS A 113 -1.86 10.18 -18.93
C LYS A 113 -0.63 11.01 -18.55
N ASN A 114 0.34 11.09 -19.45
CA ASN A 114 1.50 11.97 -19.33
C ASN A 114 1.01 13.42 -19.29
N ILE A 115 1.24 14.11 -18.18
CA ILE A 115 1.01 15.56 -18.10
C ILE A 115 2.37 16.22 -17.92
N VAL A 116 3.21 16.22 -18.95
CA VAL A 116 4.33 17.17 -18.96
C VAL A 116 4.60 17.71 -20.36
N LYS A 117 4.23 18.99 -20.57
CA LYS A 117 5.04 19.92 -21.36
C LYS A 117 5.81 20.75 -20.33
N TYR A 118 7.12 20.58 -20.26
CA TYR A 118 7.99 21.46 -19.47
C TYR A 118 7.94 22.84 -20.15
N SER A 119 7.35 23.85 -19.51
CA SER A 119 7.65 25.23 -19.90
C SER A 119 9.03 25.59 -19.37
N SER A 120 9.79 26.37 -20.14
CA SER A 120 11.17 26.79 -19.92
C SER A 120 11.43 27.62 -18.65
N PHE A 121 10.49 27.67 -17.71
CA PHE A 121 10.50 28.59 -16.56
C PHE A 121 11.19 28.01 -15.31
N TYR A 122 11.65 26.75 -15.33
CA TYR A 122 12.15 26.01 -14.16
C TYR A 122 13.56 25.41 -14.37
N ASP A 123 14.51 26.21 -14.81
CA ASP A 123 15.90 25.78 -15.08
C ASP A 123 16.81 25.65 -13.83
N LYS A 124 16.33 25.99 -12.63
CA LYS A 124 17.07 25.70 -11.37
C LYS A 124 16.66 24.35 -10.79
N ARG A 125 17.64 23.52 -10.38
CA ARG A 125 17.46 22.17 -9.78
C ARG A 125 16.32 22.10 -8.74
N ILE A 126 16.24 23.09 -7.85
CA ILE A 126 15.21 23.18 -6.80
C ILE A 126 13.82 23.45 -7.39
N GLY A 127 13.72 24.35 -8.37
CA GLY A 127 12.47 24.62 -9.09
C GLY A 127 11.96 23.41 -9.87
N LYS A 128 12.88 22.58 -10.40
CA LYS A 128 12.55 21.31 -11.07
C LYS A 128 11.93 20.29 -10.10
N ILE A 129 12.46 20.19 -8.88
CA ILE A 129 11.94 19.29 -7.83
C ILE A 129 10.56 19.77 -7.35
N TRP A 130 10.43 21.05 -7.01
CA TRP A 130 9.14 21.62 -6.55
C TRP A 130 8.07 21.58 -7.62
N GLY A 131 8.44 21.85 -8.88
CA GLY A 131 7.57 21.65 -10.04
C GLY A 131 7.12 20.19 -10.12
N SER A 132 8.06 19.24 -10.09
CA SER A 132 7.75 17.80 -10.16
C SER A 132 6.81 17.34 -9.03
N ILE A 133 7.01 17.81 -7.80
CA ILE A 133 6.12 17.51 -6.67
C ILE A 133 4.72 18.08 -6.90
N LYS A 134 4.61 19.38 -7.24
CA LYS A 134 3.32 20.05 -7.49
C LYS A 134 2.54 19.38 -8.63
N TYR A 135 3.22 19.01 -9.72
CA TYR A 135 2.59 18.31 -10.83
C TYR A 135 2.23 16.87 -10.49
N SER A 136 3.03 16.17 -9.68
CA SER A 136 2.67 14.84 -9.15
C SER A 136 1.37 14.92 -8.35
N PHE A 137 1.21 15.91 -7.48
CA PHE A 137 -0.05 16.15 -6.73
C PHE A 137 -1.25 16.45 -7.64
N ILE A 138 -1.09 17.32 -8.64
CA ILE A 138 -2.16 17.62 -9.61
C ILE A 138 -2.51 16.39 -10.45
N TRP A 139 -1.50 15.58 -10.79
CA TRP A 139 -1.67 14.32 -11.50
C TRP A 139 -2.47 13.31 -10.66
N ILE A 140 -2.14 13.16 -9.36
CA ILE A 140 -2.88 12.31 -8.41
C ILE A 140 -4.35 12.72 -8.31
N TRP A 141 -4.62 14.01 -8.08
CA TRP A 141 -5.99 14.49 -7.88
C TRP A 141 -6.85 14.29 -9.13
N ARG A 142 -6.23 14.24 -10.31
CA ARG A 142 -6.89 13.89 -11.58
C ARG A 142 -7.12 12.39 -11.74
N GLN A 143 -6.33 11.54 -11.10
CA GLN A 143 -6.50 10.09 -11.09
C GLN A 143 -7.49 9.66 -9.99
N LYS A 144 -8.77 10.03 -10.16
CA LYS A 144 -9.84 9.76 -9.18
C LYS A 144 -9.88 8.29 -8.70
N GLY A 145 -9.61 7.34 -9.59
CA GLY A 145 -9.56 5.91 -9.25
C GLY A 145 -8.44 5.55 -8.26
N PHE A 146 -7.28 6.21 -8.34
CA PHE A 146 -6.20 6.00 -7.37
C PHE A 146 -6.59 6.50 -5.98
N VAL A 147 -7.12 7.72 -5.88
CA VAL A 147 -7.57 8.29 -4.61
C VAL A 147 -8.65 7.42 -3.97
N ILE A 148 -9.61 6.94 -4.77
CA ILE A 148 -10.64 6.00 -4.32
C ILE A 148 -9.99 4.69 -3.83
N GLY A 149 -9.04 4.13 -4.58
CA GLY A 149 -8.35 2.89 -4.22
C GLY A 149 -7.60 2.98 -2.90
N ILE A 150 -6.87 4.07 -2.65
CA ILE A 150 -6.19 4.31 -1.37
C ILE A 150 -7.20 4.51 -0.25
N PHE A 151 -8.25 5.29 -0.47
CA PHE A 151 -9.29 5.52 0.53
C PHE A 151 -9.98 4.21 0.94
N VAL A 152 -10.36 3.38 -0.05
CA VAL A 152 -10.93 2.05 0.19
C VAL A 152 -9.96 1.16 0.95
N PHE A 153 -8.67 1.18 0.60
CA PHE A 153 -7.64 0.44 1.34
C PHE A 153 -7.62 0.85 2.81
N VAL A 154 -7.51 2.15 3.09
CA VAL A 154 -7.38 2.66 4.46
C VAL A 154 -8.60 2.32 5.30
N VAL A 155 -9.80 2.44 4.74
CA VAL A 155 -11.04 2.07 5.44
C VAL A 155 -11.08 0.57 5.76
N LEU A 156 -10.77 -0.29 4.80
CA LEU A 156 -10.78 -1.73 5.02
C LEU A 156 -9.63 -2.18 5.94
N PHE A 157 -8.48 -1.54 5.84
CA PHE A 157 -7.35 -1.71 6.75
C PHE A 157 -7.76 -1.37 8.19
N PHE A 158 -8.36 -0.20 8.40
CA PHE A 158 -8.87 0.23 9.69
C PHE A 158 -9.86 -0.78 10.28
N ILE A 159 -10.81 -1.26 9.47
CA ILE A 159 -11.81 -2.25 9.90
C ILE A 159 -11.13 -3.56 10.29
N SER A 160 -10.23 -4.08 9.46
CA SER A 160 -9.49 -5.32 9.75
C SER A 160 -8.71 -5.23 11.05
N LYS A 161 -7.93 -4.16 11.21
CA LYS A 161 -7.14 -3.88 12.41
C LYS A 161 -8.01 -3.70 13.66
N SER A 162 -9.12 -2.98 13.55
CA SER A 162 -10.04 -2.75 14.67
C SER A 162 -10.71 -4.05 15.12
N ILE A 163 -11.11 -4.92 14.18
CA ILE A 163 -11.63 -6.25 14.50
C ILE A 163 -10.55 -7.11 15.17
N GLY A 164 -9.33 -7.12 14.64
CA GLY A 164 -8.19 -7.79 15.27
C GLY A 164 -7.94 -7.30 16.70
N GLY A 165 -7.93 -5.99 16.91
CA GLY A 165 -7.83 -5.33 18.22
C GLY A 165 -8.90 -5.79 19.22
N VAL A 166 -10.15 -5.87 18.78
CA VAL A 166 -11.27 -6.31 19.61
C VAL A 166 -11.18 -7.80 19.93
N LEU A 167 -10.73 -8.64 19.00
CA LEU A 167 -10.73 -10.09 19.18
C LEU A 167 -9.51 -10.59 19.96
N PHE A 168 -8.34 -10.02 19.72
CA PHE A 168 -7.06 -10.59 20.16
C PHE A 168 -6.26 -9.69 21.10
N TRP A 169 -6.50 -8.38 21.13
CA TRP A 169 -5.72 -7.41 21.92
C TRP A 169 -6.48 -6.86 23.14
N ARG A 170 -7.45 -7.61 23.68
CA ARG A 170 -8.29 -7.16 24.81
C ARG A 170 -7.49 -6.87 26.09
N GLY A 171 -6.37 -7.55 26.27
CA GLY A 171 -5.53 -7.45 27.48
C GLY A 171 -4.86 -6.10 27.66
N ASP A 172 -4.60 -5.37 26.57
CA ASP A 172 -3.88 -4.08 26.60
C ASP A 172 -4.81 -2.88 26.76
N ARG A 173 -6.12 -3.13 26.86
CA ARG A 173 -7.13 -2.10 27.01
C ARG A 173 -7.11 -1.51 28.43
N PRO A 174 -7.08 -0.17 28.58
CA PRO A 174 -7.26 0.47 29.87
C PRO A 174 -8.60 0.08 30.52
N ILE A 175 -8.60 -0.12 31.84
CA ILE A 175 -9.72 -0.70 32.61
C ILE A 175 -11.06 0.01 32.38
N ASN A 176 -11.03 1.31 32.10
CA ASN A 176 -12.24 2.15 31.97
C ASN A 176 -12.69 2.41 30.52
N PHE A 177 -12.06 1.80 29.52
CA PHE A 177 -12.39 2.05 28.12
C PHE A 177 -13.29 0.96 27.52
N GLN A 178 -14.26 1.36 26.68
CA GLN A 178 -14.99 0.39 25.87
C GLN A 178 -14.05 -0.23 24.82
N LEU A 179 -14.09 -1.54 24.66
CA LEU A 179 -13.13 -2.29 23.84
C LEU A 179 -13.08 -1.84 22.38
N PHE A 180 -14.25 -1.65 21.75
CA PHE A 180 -14.34 -1.14 20.37
C PHE A 180 -13.80 0.29 20.23
N ILE A 181 -14.05 1.16 21.22
CA ILE A 181 -13.57 2.54 21.20
C ILE A 181 -12.06 2.58 21.34
N TRP A 182 -11.49 1.76 22.23
CA TRP A 182 -10.04 1.67 22.39
C TRP A 182 -9.37 1.09 21.13
N ALA A 183 -9.86 -0.04 20.61
CA ALA A 183 -9.29 -0.66 19.41
C ALA A 183 -9.38 0.25 18.18
N GLY A 184 -10.51 0.92 17.99
CA GLY A 184 -10.64 1.94 16.93
C GLY A 184 -9.75 3.15 17.19
N GLY A 185 -9.65 3.62 18.43
CA GLY A 185 -8.83 4.77 18.81
C GLY A 185 -7.33 4.58 18.58
N VAL A 186 -6.81 3.37 18.80
CA VAL A 186 -5.40 3.03 18.53
C VAL A 186 -5.13 2.90 17.03
N ASN A 187 -6.06 2.33 16.27
CA ASN A 187 -5.85 2.07 14.84
C ASN A 187 -6.18 3.26 13.92
N LEU A 188 -7.04 4.18 14.35
CA LEU A 188 -7.44 5.34 13.55
C LEU A 188 -6.24 6.25 13.19
N PRO A 189 -5.35 6.62 14.13
CA PRO A 189 -4.14 7.36 13.81
C PRO A 189 -3.25 6.64 12.79
N ASN A 190 -3.05 5.32 12.93
CA ASN A 190 -2.28 4.52 11.98
C ASN A 190 -2.88 4.59 10.57
N SER A 191 -4.20 4.42 10.46
CA SER A 191 -4.92 4.53 9.20
C SER A 191 -4.80 5.93 8.56
N ILE A 192 -4.85 7.01 9.35
CA ILE A 192 -4.66 8.37 8.85
C ILE A 192 -3.22 8.59 8.36
N ILE A 193 -2.23 8.11 9.10
CA ILE A 193 -0.82 8.18 8.71
C ILE A 193 -0.61 7.44 7.38
N ASP A 194 -1.15 6.22 7.25
CA ASP A 194 -1.04 5.43 6.02
C ASP A 194 -1.76 6.10 4.84
N LEU A 195 -2.92 6.74 5.06
CA LEU A 195 -3.61 7.51 4.02
C LEU A 195 -2.72 8.61 3.44
N ILE A 196 -2.06 9.37 4.31
CA ILE A 196 -1.15 10.46 3.91
C ILE A 196 0.09 9.88 3.23
N LEU A 197 0.72 8.90 3.87
CA LEU A 197 1.99 8.32 3.43
C LEU A 197 1.86 7.64 2.07
N LEU A 198 0.90 6.71 1.94
CA LEU A 198 0.66 5.98 0.69
C LEU A 198 0.12 6.92 -0.39
N GLY A 199 -0.76 7.86 -0.02
CA GLY A 199 -1.30 8.87 -0.92
C GLY A 199 -0.24 9.78 -1.56
N ILE A 200 0.88 10.02 -0.87
CA ILE A 200 1.98 10.86 -1.37
C ILE A 200 3.09 10.02 -2.04
N LEU A 201 3.52 8.93 -1.41
CA LEU A 201 4.70 8.19 -1.86
C LEU A 201 4.43 7.36 -3.11
N ILE A 202 3.31 6.63 -3.18
CA ILE A 202 3.04 5.76 -4.33
C ILE A 202 3.01 6.58 -5.63
N PRO A 203 2.34 7.73 -5.71
CA PRO A 203 2.30 8.49 -6.95
C PRO A 203 3.64 9.12 -7.31
N LEU A 204 4.41 9.58 -6.32
CA LEU A 204 5.75 10.11 -6.55
C LEU A 204 6.64 9.03 -7.16
N VAL A 205 6.61 7.81 -6.62
CA VAL A 205 7.35 6.67 -7.17
C VAL A 205 6.82 6.28 -8.55
N CYS A 206 5.50 6.23 -8.75
CA CYS A 206 4.92 5.92 -10.06
C CYS A 206 5.26 6.96 -11.14
N ASN A 207 5.39 8.24 -10.79
CA ASN A 207 5.83 9.27 -11.73
C ASN A 207 7.31 9.06 -12.11
N ILE A 208 8.17 8.75 -11.13
CA ILE A 208 9.59 8.43 -11.37
C ILE A 208 9.75 7.17 -12.23
N LEU A 209 8.94 6.13 -12.00
CA LEU A 209 9.00 4.87 -12.72
C LEU A 209 8.26 4.90 -14.07
N GLN A 210 7.50 5.95 -14.35
CA GLN A 210 6.72 6.06 -15.58
C GLN A 210 7.53 5.85 -16.88
N PRO A 211 8.76 6.38 -17.03
CA PRO A 211 9.57 6.17 -18.23
C PRO A 211 9.88 4.70 -18.51
N ILE A 212 10.01 3.89 -17.46
CA ILE A 212 10.33 2.46 -17.55
C ILE A 212 9.09 1.56 -17.46
N LYS A 213 7.88 2.13 -17.47
CA LYS A 213 6.61 1.38 -17.36
C LYS A 213 6.51 0.19 -18.32
N LYS A 214 6.93 0.35 -19.58
CA LYS A 214 6.91 -0.73 -20.59
C LYS A 214 7.88 -1.87 -20.26
N GLN A 215 8.90 -1.61 -19.45
CA GLN A 215 9.83 -2.60 -18.92
C GLN A 215 9.28 -3.29 -17.66
N ILE A 216 8.26 -2.72 -17.01
CA ILE A 216 7.57 -3.35 -15.86
C ILE A 216 6.41 -4.24 -16.37
N TYR A 217 5.68 -3.80 -17.40
CA TYR A 217 4.54 -4.52 -18.01
C TYR A 217 4.53 -4.43 -19.55
#